data_AF-A0A847GSN9-F1
#
_entry.id   AF-A0A847GSN9-F1
#
_cell.length_a   1.000
_cell.length_b   1.000
_cell.length_c   1.000
_cell.angle_alpha   90.00
_cell.angle_beta   90.00
_cell.angle_gamma   90.00
#
_symmetry.space_group_name_H-M   'P 1'
#
loop_
_entity.id
_entity.type
_entity.pdbx_description
1 polymer ?
#
loop_
_entity_poly.entity_id
_entity_poly.type
_entity_poly.pdbx_seq_one_letter_code
_entity_poly.pdbx_strand_id
1 'polypeptide(L)'
;MVSASVPIRLKREAASGRGPLGRSGCLLRLCAAVSLSLACGFPGAVRAQATWEYSAYSIKVWIALDPAAELTTGLAERITAAIAQRSWVVAGATWQVQVVPCPAALAWAAACHPDLVTAEAVQAADLDVLKQDDKLFLLSVRDDLTGLTITARELDCRTRRWQPAVTRHVTQPARVPDEAFAALLEAFVPFGRIESSKGKQAIVRVRAAGLIVGDSSPARLAEHAVLLPIIRRNDRLGEPLANGIYPATWTFLTVTGRKGLQLECQVHSGMTSPLGGRSSTRTVRLALRAKPRLEATELEIQTHGDAPLPLGGYEIYSKPPDSEDAELLGVTDWRGRIRVERKPNPLQILYVRNGGRLLARLPVVSGLEPLVTAQVPDDDPRLFAEGYVKGLQNRVMDLVARRELYTARFRRLLQKKEFDQAKTLLEEFRALETRSDLTRQLDQQEQRARSPDRRVQAKIDQLFTDTRQLLLKFLDPRTSNQLADELLRAQRAG
;
A
#
# COMPACT_ATOMS: atom_id res chain seq x y z
N MET A 1 -43.44 -4.19 49.50
CA MET A 1 -43.27 -4.15 50.97
C MET A 1 -41.86 -3.64 51.24
N VAL A 2 -41.78 -2.52 51.98
CA VAL A 2 -40.58 -1.82 52.53
C VAL A 2 -39.63 -1.17 51.48
N SER A 3 -39.77 0.12 51.14
CA SER A 3 -39.22 1.35 51.80
C SER A 3 -37.67 1.37 51.81
N ALA A 4 -36.91 2.41 51.43
CA ALA A 4 -37.12 3.84 51.67
C ALA A 4 -36.17 4.78 50.86
N SER A 5 -36.57 6.08 50.81
CA SER A 5 -35.77 7.33 50.95
C SER A 5 -34.77 7.84 49.87
N VAL A 6 -35.23 8.73 48.94
CA VAL A 6 -35.18 10.24 48.88
C VAL A 6 -34.08 10.97 49.73
N PRO A 7 -33.55 12.23 49.47
CA PRO A 7 -33.85 13.33 48.50
C PRO A 7 -32.64 14.04 47.78
N ILE A 8 -32.79 14.73 46.63
CA ILE A 8 -33.16 16.16 46.30
C ILE A 8 -32.07 17.25 46.47
N ARG A 9 -31.71 17.98 45.38
CA ARG A 9 -31.94 19.43 45.06
C ARG A 9 -31.03 19.87 43.88
N LEU A 10 -31.52 20.15 42.67
CA LEU A 10 -32.20 21.34 42.10
C LEU A 10 -31.28 22.50 41.65
N LYS A 11 -31.24 22.64 40.31
CA LYS A 11 -31.23 23.83 39.41
C LYS A 11 -31.68 25.17 40.06
N ARG A 12 -31.32 26.38 39.58
CA ARG A 12 -31.32 26.94 38.21
C ARG A 12 -30.83 28.43 38.23
N GLU A 13 -30.35 28.93 37.07
CA GLU A 13 -30.49 30.29 36.44
C GLU A 13 -30.54 31.58 37.32
N ALA A 14 -30.06 32.79 36.97
CA ALA A 14 -30.03 33.51 35.70
C ALA A 14 -29.13 34.79 35.72
N ALA A 15 -28.73 35.18 34.52
CA ALA A 15 -28.47 36.49 33.88
C ALA A 15 -28.42 37.87 34.62
N SER A 16 -27.40 38.64 34.17
CA SER A 16 -27.40 40.04 33.66
C SER A 16 -27.48 41.27 34.60
N GLY A 17 -26.62 42.26 34.32
CA GLY A 17 -26.78 43.65 34.80
C GLY A 17 -25.56 44.56 34.56
N ARG A 18 -25.78 45.70 33.89
CA ARG A 18 -24.82 46.74 33.45
C ARG A 18 -24.26 47.60 34.61
N GLY A 19 -23.05 48.15 34.48
CA GLY A 19 -22.86 49.61 34.39
C GLY A 19 -21.88 50.20 35.44
N PRO A 20 -21.36 51.45 35.26
CA PRO A 20 -19.95 51.77 35.50
C PRO A 20 -19.66 52.91 36.52
N LEU A 21 -18.36 53.23 36.68
CA LEU A 21 -17.72 54.46 37.23
C LEU A 21 -17.48 54.58 38.75
N GLY A 22 -16.23 54.91 39.09
CA GLY A 22 -15.77 55.45 40.39
C GLY A 22 -14.24 55.61 40.40
N ARG A 23 -13.70 56.75 39.95
CA ARG A 23 -13.15 57.88 40.74
C ARG A 23 -11.93 57.56 41.64
N SER A 24 -10.80 58.12 41.21
CA SER A 24 -9.83 58.94 41.95
C SER A 24 -9.26 58.47 43.30
N GLY A 25 -7.94 58.36 43.36
CA GLY A 25 -7.16 58.27 44.60
C GLY A 25 -5.68 58.45 44.34
N CYS A 26 -5.23 59.71 44.36
CA CYS A 26 -3.82 60.11 44.40
C CYS A 26 -3.28 59.87 45.82
N LEU A 27 -2.02 59.42 45.96
CA LEU A 27 -0.99 59.89 46.93
C LEU A 27 -0.02 58.79 47.38
N LEU A 28 1.21 58.92 46.86
CA LEU A 28 2.47 59.09 47.59
C LEU A 28 3.19 57.90 48.28
N ARG A 29 4.52 57.89 48.02
CA ARG A 29 5.67 57.33 48.79
C ARG A 29 6.01 55.85 48.49
N LEU A 30 7.27 55.42 48.35
CA LEU A 30 8.59 56.03 48.51
C LEU A 30 9.62 55.13 47.76
N CYS A 31 10.65 55.77 47.22
CA CYS A 31 12.03 55.32 46.96
C CYS A 31 12.38 53.81 46.91
N ALA A 32 12.88 53.36 45.75
CA ALA A 32 14.12 52.58 45.69
C ALA A 32 14.78 52.77 44.32
N ALA A 33 15.96 53.39 44.34
CA ALA A 33 16.86 53.48 43.20
C ALA A 33 17.34 52.08 42.81
N VAL A 34 17.17 51.70 41.54
CA VAL A 34 17.94 50.61 40.92
C VAL A 34 18.42 51.10 39.56
N SER A 35 19.65 51.59 39.60
CA SER A 35 20.74 51.32 38.66
C SER A 35 20.38 50.92 37.24
N LEU A 36 20.70 51.84 36.34
CA LEU A 36 20.79 51.67 34.89
C LEU A 36 21.86 50.60 34.55
N SER A 37 21.44 49.35 34.40
CA SER A 37 22.27 48.31 33.79
C SER A 37 21.87 48.18 32.33
N LEU A 38 22.64 48.80 31.43
CA LEU A 38 22.64 48.44 30.01
C LEU A 38 23.16 46.99 29.90
N ALA A 39 22.26 46.02 30.04
CA ALA A 39 22.48 44.70 29.50
C ALA A 39 22.08 44.75 28.02
N CYS A 40 23.08 44.69 27.13
CA CYS A 40 22.88 44.25 25.75
C CYS A 40 22.35 42.81 25.78
N GLY A 41 21.05 42.67 26.05
CA GLY A 41 20.32 41.45 25.78
C GLY A 41 20.28 41.29 24.27
N PHE A 42 21.11 40.40 23.74
CA PHE A 42 20.82 39.77 22.45
C PHE A 42 19.34 39.40 22.48
N PRO A 43 18.50 39.88 21.54
CA PRO A 43 17.16 39.34 21.42
C PRO A 43 17.34 37.87 21.10
N GLY A 44 17.13 37.01 22.10
CA GLY A 44 16.94 35.59 21.89
C GLY A 44 15.88 35.50 20.82
N ALA A 45 16.27 34.97 19.66
CA ALA A 45 15.40 34.91 18.50
C ALA A 45 14.10 34.23 18.93
N VAL A 46 13.06 35.03 19.10
CA VAL A 46 11.69 34.55 19.07
C VAL A 46 11.56 34.00 17.65
N ARG A 47 11.87 32.70 17.49
CA ARG A 47 11.58 31.98 16.26
C ARG A 47 10.08 32.03 16.13
N ALA A 48 9.57 33.03 15.41
CA ALA A 48 8.26 33.01 14.83
C ALA A 48 8.10 31.61 14.24
N GLN A 49 7.12 30.86 14.72
CA GLN A 49 6.93 29.47 14.34
C GLN A 49 6.60 29.48 12.86
N ALA A 50 7.62 29.36 12.02
CA ALA A 50 7.49 29.55 10.59
C ALA A 50 6.44 28.57 10.09
N THR A 51 5.49 29.08 9.31
CA THR A 51 4.42 28.24 8.77
C THR A 51 5.06 27.12 7.94
N TRP A 52 4.45 25.94 7.93
CA TRP A 52 4.98 24.71 7.33
C TRP A 52 5.60 24.90 5.94
N GLU A 53 4.97 25.74 5.13
CA GLU A 53 5.34 26.05 3.75
C GLU A 53 6.52 27.02 3.62
N TYR A 54 6.79 27.85 4.63
CA TYR A 54 7.87 28.85 4.64
C TYR A 54 9.05 28.44 5.51
N SER A 55 9.06 27.20 5.97
CA SER A 55 10.16 26.61 6.71
C SER A 55 10.98 25.73 5.78
N ALA A 56 12.29 25.99 5.68
CA ALA A 56 13.22 25.13 4.99
C ALA A 56 13.24 23.70 5.58
N TYR A 57 13.69 22.74 4.78
CA TYR A 57 14.09 21.43 5.32
C TYR A 57 15.32 21.61 6.19
N SER A 58 15.25 21.22 7.47
CA SER A 58 16.44 21.08 8.31
C SER A 58 17.12 19.78 7.96
N ILE A 59 18.32 19.87 7.38
CA ILE A 59 19.06 18.74 6.84
C ILE A 59 20.39 18.63 7.58
N LYS A 60 20.60 17.51 8.27
CA LYS A 60 21.89 17.15 8.84
C LYS A 60 22.59 16.15 7.91
N VAL A 61 23.88 16.34 7.70
CA VAL A 61 24.72 15.44 6.91
C VAL A 61 25.83 14.93 7.80
N TRP A 62 25.88 13.61 8.00
CA TRP A 62 26.99 12.92 8.66
C TRP A 62 27.97 12.42 7.62
N ILE A 63 29.21 12.91 7.69
CA ILE A 63 30.30 12.43 6.84
C ILE A 63 31.04 11.29 7.54
N ALA A 64 31.12 10.14 6.88
CA ALA A 64 31.90 8.99 7.30
C ALA A 64 32.94 8.65 6.21
N LEU A 65 34.22 8.91 6.50
CA LEU A 65 35.32 8.58 5.59
C LEU A 65 35.98 7.26 6.03
N ASP A 66 36.34 6.42 5.06
CA ASP A 66 37.19 5.26 5.29
C ASP A 66 38.59 5.70 5.77
N PRO A 67 39.26 4.98 6.70
CA PRO A 67 40.61 5.30 7.19
C PRO A 67 41.75 5.27 6.15
N ALA A 68 41.47 5.23 4.85
CA ALA A 68 42.49 5.28 3.80
C ALA A 68 43.31 6.58 3.83
N ALA A 69 44.61 6.49 3.53
CA ALA A 69 45.53 7.63 3.60
C ALA A 69 45.15 8.80 2.67
N GLU A 70 44.44 8.51 1.57
CA GLU A 70 43.97 9.52 0.60
C GLU A 70 42.75 10.31 1.11
N LEU A 71 42.03 9.76 2.10
CA LEU A 71 40.81 10.33 2.67
C LEU A 71 41.15 11.20 3.89
N THR A 72 41.75 12.35 3.60
CA THR A 72 42.26 13.29 4.60
C THR A 72 41.15 14.17 5.22
N THR A 73 41.44 14.79 6.37
CA THR A 73 40.60 15.85 6.95
C THR A 73 40.34 17.00 5.96
N GLY A 74 41.35 17.35 5.14
CA GLY A 74 41.19 18.36 4.10
C GLY A 74 40.18 17.97 3.01
N LEU A 75 39.99 16.68 2.73
CA LEU A 75 38.92 16.23 1.84
C LEU A 75 37.54 16.42 2.48
N ALA A 76 37.39 16.10 3.78
CA ALA A 76 36.14 16.33 4.52
C ALA A 76 35.73 17.82 4.52
N GLU A 77 36.70 18.72 4.68
CA GLU A 77 36.48 20.17 4.61
C GLU A 77 36.04 20.60 3.20
N ARG A 78 36.68 20.08 2.14
CA ARG A 78 36.26 20.37 0.75
C ARG A 78 34.86 19.85 0.46
N ILE A 79 34.51 18.64 0.92
CA ILE A 79 33.15 18.08 0.80
C ILE A 79 32.16 19.00 1.52
N THR A 80 32.47 19.41 2.75
CA THR A 80 31.63 20.32 3.55
C THR A 80 31.39 21.65 2.83
N ALA A 81 32.46 22.28 2.32
CA ALA A 81 32.37 23.53 1.58
C ALA A 81 31.54 23.38 0.29
N ALA A 82 31.78 22.30 -0.48
CA ALA A 82 31.04 22.03 -1.71
C ALA A 82 29.55 21.83 -1.44
N ILE A 83 29.18 21.03 -0.43
CA ILE A 83 27.78 20.81 -0.06
C ILE A 83 27.13 22.14 0.35
N ALA A 84 27.77 22.95 1.18
CA ALA A 84 27.22 24.24 1.61
C ALA A 84 26.97 25.19 0.42
N GLN A 85 27.98 25.37 -0.44
CA GLN A 85 27.90 26.26 -1.61
C GLN A 85 26.86 25.77 -2.62
N ARG A 86 26.93 24.50 -3.01
CA ARG A 86 26.05 23.92 -4.03
C ARG A 86 24.59 23.81 -3.55
N SER A 87 24.37 23.55 -2.26
CA SER A 87 23.01 23.53 -1.68
C SER A 87 22.31 24.88 -1.84
N TRP A 88 23.02 25.98 -1.56
CA TRP A 88 22.47 27.31 -1.77
C TRP A 88 22.15 27.58 -3.25
N VAL A 89 23.03 27.19 -4.17
CA VAL A 89 22.85 27.41 -5.61
C VAL A 89 21.67 26.60 -6.17
N VAL A 90 21.54 25.33 -5.78
CA VAL A 90 20.56 24.39 -6.39
C VAL A 90 19.23 24.37 -5.64
N ALA A 91 19.27 24.33 -4.30
CA ALA A 91 18.07 24.24 -3.47
C ALA A 91 17.61 25.61 -2.93
N GLY A 92 18.48 26.62 -2.93
CA GLY A 92 18.18 27.95 -2.43
C GLY A 92 17.70 27.91 -0.98
N ALA A 93 16.71 28.75 -0.67
CA ALA A 93 16.12 28.84 0.67
C ALA A 93 15.35 27.57 1.09
N THR A 94 15.13 26.59 0.21
CA THR A 94 14.37 25.38 0.58
C THR A 94 15.16 24.44 1.48
N TRP A 95 16.50 24.52 1.49
CA TRP A 95 17.36 23.67 2.31
C TRP A 95 18.13 24.50 3.34
N GLN A 96 18.16 24.01 4.56
CA GLN A 96 19.08 24.46 5.60
C GLN A 96 19.98 23.27 5.96
N VAL A 97 21.21 23.29 5.46
CA VAL A 97 22.12 22.14 5.57
C VAL A 97 23.18 22.38 6.64
N GLN A 98 23.34 21.42 7.54
CA GLN A 98 24.44 21.34 8.49
C GLN A 98 25.24 20.07 8.23
N VAL A 99 26.52 20.22 7.90
CA VAL A 99 27.44 19.11 7.65
C VAL A 99 28.34 18.95 8.85
N VAL A 100 28.39 17.73 9.42
CA VAL A 100 29.19 17.40 10.59
C VAL A 100 29.84 16.02 10.44
N PRO A 101 30.93 15.73 11.18
CA PRO A 101 31.47 14.38 11.26
C PRO A 101 30.41 13.39 11.77
N CYS A 102 30.42 12.17 11.23
CA CYS A 102 29.59 11.09 11.75
C CYS A 102 30.01 10.76 13.21
N PRO A 103 29.06 10.55 14.14
CA PRO A 103 29.38 10.13 15.50
C PRO A 103 30.27 8.88 15.52
N ALA A 104 31.31 8.87 16.36
CA ALA A 104 32.31 7.79 16.39
C ALA A 104 31.69 6.39 16.56
N ALA A 105 30.62 6.28 17.34
CA ALA A 105 29.90 5.02 17.55
C ALA A 105 29.28 4.42 16.27
N LEU A 106 29.02 5.25 15.25
CA LEU A 106 28.41 4.84 13.98
C LEU A 106 29.34 5.01 12.79
N ALA A 107 30.48 5.70 12.93
CA ALA A 107 31.35 6.09 11.82
C ALA A 107 31.76 4.89 10.93
N TRP A 108 32.19 3.77 11.53
CA TRP A 108 32.58 2.58 10.78
C TRP A 108 31.40 1.94 10.04
N ALA A 109 30.26 1.77 10.71
CA ALA A 109 29.06 1.20 10.10
C ALA A 109 28.52 2.11 8.98
N ALA A 110 28.49 3.42 9.20
CA ALA A 110 28.08 4.40 8.21
C ALA A 110 29.02 4.44 6.99
N ALA A 111 30.34 4.28 7.21
CA ALA A 111 31.31 4.20 6.13
C ALA A 111 31.13 2.92 5.30
N CYS A 112 31.24 1.75 5.94
CA CYS A 112 31.36 0.46 5.28
C CYS A 112 30.02 -0.19 4.90
N HIS A 113 29.02 -0.06 5.78
CA HIS A 113 27.73 -0.74 5.70
C HIS A 113 26.56 0.19 6.05
N PRO A 114 26.36 1.29 5.30
CA PRO A 114 25.31 2.28 5.60
C PRO A 114 23.90 1.67 5.62
N ASP A 115 23.70 0.52 4.97
CA ASP A 115 22.44 -0.24 4.98
C ASP A 115 22.07 -0.80 6.35
N LEU A 116 23.07 -1.11 7.19
CA LEU A 116 22.90 -1.69 8.52
C LEU A 116 22.62 -0.64 9.62
N VAL A 117 22.79 0.65 9.33
CA VAL A 117 22.52 1.71 10.30
C VAL A 117 21.00 1.88 10.47
N THR A 118 20.49 1.65 11.68
CA THR A 118 19.06 1.77 12.00
C THR A 118 18.70 3.16 12.53
N ALA A 119 17.41 3.51 12.53
CA ALA A 119 16.95 4.77 13.12
C ALA A 119 17.17 4.79 14.64
N GLU A 120 17.08 3.65 15.30
CA GLU A 120 17.35 3.48 16.74
C GLU A 120 18.83 3.72 17.05
N ALA A 121 19.73 3.25 16.19
CA ALA A 121 21.16 3.50 16.32
C ALA A 121 21.48 5.01 16.17
N VAL A 122 20.85 5.68 15.20
CA VAL A 122 20.92 7.14 15.06
C VAL A 122 20.42 7.84 16.33
N GLN A 123 19.26 7.42 16.86
CA GLN A 123 18.68 7.98 18.08
C GLN A 123 19.61 7.83 19.30
N ALA A 124 20.29 6.70 19.41
CA ALA A 124 21.24 6.43 20.50
C ALA A 124 22.51 7.28 20.39
N ALA A 125 22.97 7.57 19.17
CA ALA A 125 24.16 8.38 18.93
C ALA A 125 23.90 9.89 19.07
N ASP A 126 22.73 10.36 18.62
CA ASP A 126 22.31 11.76 18.75
C ASP A 126 20.77 11.84 18.78
N LEU A 127 20.23 12.00 19.99
CA LEU A 127 18.79 12.03 20.25
C LEU A 127 18.09 13.22 19.55
N ASP A 128 18.82 14.32 19.33
CA ASP A 128 18.24 15.56 18.83
C ASP A 128 17.98 15.51 17.32
N VAL A 129 18.73 14.71 16.55
CA VAL A 129 18.54 14.60 15.09
C VAL A 129 17.11 14.22 14.73
N LEU A 130 16.55 13.21 15.38
CA LEU A 130 15.21 12.72 15.06
C LEU A 130 14.09 13.68 15.49
N LYS A 131 14.40 14.63 16.38
CA LYS A 131 13.44 15.58 16.94
C LYS A 131 13.47 16.93 16.24
N GLN A 132 14.67 17.41 15.91
CA GLN A 132 14.91 18.76 15.42
C GLN A 132 15.05 18.81 13.90
N ASP A 133 15.66 17.79 13.30
CA ASP A 133 15.92 17.74 11.87
C ASP A 133 14.75 17.10 11.10
N ASP A 134 14.53 17.56 9.87
CA ASP A 134 13.58 16.93 8.96
C ASP A 134 14.24 15.71 8.29
N LYS A 135 15.54 15.81 7.98
CA LYS A 135 16.34 14.80 7.26
C LYS A 135 17.72 14.59 7.87
N LEU A 136 18.19 13.36 7.84
CA LEU A 136 19.59 13.00 8.07
C LEU A 136 20.14 12.29 6.82
N PHE A 137 21.29 12.73 6.32
CA PHE A 137 22.06 11.99 5.32
C PHE A 137 23.24 11.30 5.96
N LEU A 138 23.41 10.00 5.67
CA LEU A 138 24.70 9.34 5.79
C LEU A 138 25.42 9.49 4.46
N LEU A 139 26.51 10.23 4.48
CA LEU A 139 27.40 10.36 3.34
C LEU A 139 28.70 9.63 3.66
N SER A 140 28.97 8.54 2.94
CA SER A 140 30.24 7.84 3.03
C SER A 140 31.09 8.02 1.78
N VAL A 141 32.40 8.04 2.00
CA VAL A 141 33.41 7.94 0.94
C VAL A 141 34.36 6.82 1.34
N ARG A 142 34.47 5.84 0.45
CA ARG A 142 35.32 4.67 0.61
C ARG A 142 36.38 4.62 -0.48
N ASP A 143 37.51 4.05 -0.12
CA ASP A 143 38.55 3.71 -1.07
C ASP A 143 38.40 2.26 -1.50
N ASP A 144 38.25 2.06 -2.80
CA ASP A 144 38.00 0.78 -3.43
C ASP A 144 39.14 0.51 -4.43
N LEU A 145 39.35 -0.75 -4.81
CA LEU A 145 40.45 -1.14 -5.71
C LEU A 145 40.44 -0.39 -7.06
N THR A 146 39.28 0.11 -7.49
CA THR A 146 39.09 0.78 -8.79
C THR A 146 38.84 2.28 -8.68
N GLY A 147 38.99 2.86 -7.49
CA GLY A 147 38.74 4.29 -7.23
C GLY A 147 37.95 4.51 -5.94
N LEU A 148 37.31 5.66 -5.83
CA LEU A 148 36.54 6.04 -4.64
C LEU A 148 35.04 5.83 -4.86
N THR A 149 34.39 5.21 -3.87
CA THR A 149 32.94 5.02 -3.86
C THR A 149 32.30 5.98 -2.89
N ILE A 150 31.29 6.71 -3.39
CA ILE A 150 30.55 7.71 -2.64
C ILE A 150 29.12 7.21 -2.48
N THR A 151 28.69 7.05 -1.23
CA THR A 151 27.34 6.56 -0.93
C THR A 151 26.58 7.59 -0.10
N ALA A 152 25.39 7.97 -0.56
CA ALA A 152 24.48 8.85 0.18
C ALA A 152 23.17 8.11 0.47
N ARG A 153 22.77 8.08 1.75
CA ARG A 153 21.49 7.48 2.18
C ARG A 153 20.72 8.46 3.04
N GLU A 154 19.46 8.71 2.69
CA GLU A 154 18.58 9.62 3.45
C GLU A 154 17.76 8.85 4.48
N LEU A 155 17.75 9.32 5.73
CA LEU A 155 16.74 9.03 6.73
C LEU A 155 15.76 10.20 6.82
N ASP A 156 14.48 9.91 6.61
CA ASP A 156 13.42 10.85 6.95
C ASP A 156 13.15 10.77 8.44
N CYS A 157 13.62 11.77 9.20
CA CYS A 157 13.54 11.79 10.67
C CYS A 157 12.09 11.71 11.18
N ARG A 158 11.16 12.27 10.42
CA ARG A 158 9.74 12.32 10.79
C ARG A 158 9.05 10.97 10.69
N THR A 159 9.38 10.18 9.67
CA THR A 159 8.84 8.83 9.43
C THR A 159 9.77 7.72 9.89
N ARG A 160 10.97 8.05 10.37
CA ARG A 160 12.03 7.11 10.76
C ARG A 160 12.31 6.08 9.65
N ARG A 161 12.13 6.46 8.39
CA ARG A 161 12.27 5.59 7.23
C ARG A 161 13.53 5.93 6.44
N TRP A 162 14.37 4.93 6.25
CA TRP A 162 15.49 5.01 5.33
C TRP A 162 15.03 4.90 3.89
N GLN A 163 15.62 5.74 3.04
CA GLN A 163 15.50 5.64 1.60
C GLN A 163 16.59 4.72 1.04
N PRO A 164 16.40 4.19 -0.17
CA PRO A 164 17.46 3.50 -0.89
C PRO A 164 18.72 4.36 -1.02
N ALA A 165 19.89 3.75 -0.84
CA ALA A 165 21.17 4.43 -0.99
C ALA A 165 21.44 4.81 -2.45
N VAL A 166 22.14 5.92 -2.65
CA VAL A 166 22.70 6.37 -3.93
C VAL A 166 24.19 6.09 -3.88
N THR A 167 24.70 5.33 -4.85
CA THR A 167 26.12 5.03 -4.96
C THR A 167 26.68 5.63 -6.24
N ARG A 168 27.83 6.28 -6.15
CA ARG A 168 28.55 6.89 -7.28
C ARG A 168 30.02 6.49 -7.18
N HIS A 169 30.64 6.24 -8.33
CA HIS A 169 32.05 5.85 -8.42
C HIS A 169 32.86 6.93 -9.12
N VAL A 170 34.01 7.28 -8.56
CA VAL A 170 34.95 8.24 -9.14
C VAL A 170 36.37 7.72 -9.06
N THR A 171 37.19 8.00 -10.07
CA THR A 171 38.61 7.64 -10.07
C THR A 171 39.52 8.80 -9.64
N GLN A 172 38.96 10.01 -9.53
CA GLN A 172 39.71 11.23 -9.24
C GLN A 172 39.25 11.83 -7.90
N PRO A 173 40.13 11.93 -6.88
CA PRO A 173 39.79 12.50 -5.58
C PRO A 173 39.25 13.93 -5.65
N ALA A 174 39.68 14.72 -6.63
CA ALA A 174 39.20 16.10 -6.84
C ALA A 174 37.71 16.19 -7.18
N ARG A 175 37.10 15.12 -7.72
CA ARG A 175 35.67 15.06 -8.05
C ARG A 175 34.77 14.69 -6.88
N VAL A 176 35.33 14.15 -5.80
CA VAL A 176 34.56 13.66 -4.65
C VAL A 176 33.62 14.72 -4.07
N PRO A 177 34.02 15.99 -3.86
CA PRO A 177 33.11 16.99 -3.30
C PRO A 177 31.86 17.26 -4.16
N ASP A 178 32.02 17.37 -5.47
CA ASP A 178 30.89 17.61 -6.39
C ASP A 178 29.99 16.38 -6.51
N GLU A 179 30.59 15.18 -6.57
CA GLU A 179 29.83 13.93 -6.68
C GLU A 179 29.14 13.56 -5.36
N ALA A 180 29.71 13.94 -4.22
CA ALA A 180 29.04 13.86 -2.92
C ALA A 180 27.79 14.74 -2.89
N PHE A 181 27.88 16.00 -3.32
CA PHE A 181 26.70 16.85 -3.42
C PHE A 181 25.66 16.28 -4.41
N ALA A 182 26.10 15.77 -5.56
CA ALA A 182 25.21 15.13 -6.53
C ALA A 182 24.50 13.91 -5.92
N ALA A 183 25.21 13.08 -5.14
CA ALA A 183 24.63 11.94 -4.43
C ALA A 183 23.56 12.39 -3.42
N LEU A 184 23.81 13.46 -2.65
CA LEU A 184 22.83 14.05 -1.72
C LEU A 184 21.57 14.54 -2.46
N LEU A 185 21.76 15.29 -3.53
CA LEU A 185 20.67 15.81 -4.36
C LEU A 185 19.81 14.68 -4.94
N GLU A 186 20.46 13.62 -5.42
CA GLU A 186 19.79 12.45 -5.94
C GLU A 186 19.12 11.62 -4.84
N ALA A 187 19.69 11.54 -3.65
CA ALA A 187 19.12 10.82 -2.51
C ALA A 187 17.91 11.54 -1.91
N PHE A 188 17.85 12.87 -1.99
CA PHE A 188 16.81 13.68 -1.36
C PHE A 188 15.38 13.31 -1.78
N VAL A 189 14.50 13.12 -0.80
CA VAL A 189 13.08 12.84 -0.95
C VAL A 189 12.25 13.98 -0.33
N PRO A 190 11.61 14.85 -1.15
CA PRO A 190 10.68 15.82 -0.63
C PRO A 190 9.44 15.13 -0.05
N PHE A 191 8.87 15.74 0.99
CA PHE A 191 7.62 15.30 1.61
C PHE A 191 6.64 16.46 1.81
N GLY A 192 5.36 16.10 1.95
CA GLY A 192 4.29 16.98 2.38
C GLY A 192 3.43 16.37 3.48
N ARG A 193 2.57 17.20 4.08
CA ARG A 193 1.56 16.79 5.04
C ARG A 193 0.21 16.62 4.34
N ILE A 194 -0.45 15.50 4.58
CA ILE A 194 -1.82 15.26 4.10
C ILE A 194 -2.77 15.96 5.06
N GLU A 195 -3.41 17.05 4.61
CA GLU A 195 -4.34 17.85 5.42
C GLU A 195 -5.74 17.25 5.44
N SER A 196 -6.20 16.81 4.27
CA SER A 196 -7.51 16.18 4.13
C SER A 196 -7.48 15.11 3.06
N SER A 197 -8.33 14.10 3.25
CA SER A 197 -8.68 13.11 2.26
C SER A 197 -10.19 12.96 2.24
N LYS A 198 -10.78 13.02 1.05
CA LYS A 198 -12.20 12.82 0.81
C LYS A 198 -12.34 11.86 -0.38
N GLY A 199 -12.80 10.64 -0.10
CA GLY A 199 -12.92 9.60 -1.12
C GLY A 199 -11.59 9.35 -1.83
N LYS A 200 -11.56 9.54 -3.15
CA LYS A 200 -10.39 9.33 -4.01
C LYS A 200 -9.52 10.58 -4.20
N GLN A 201 -9.73 11.64 -3.41
CA GLN A 201 -8.94 12.87 -3.48
C GLN A 201 -8.26 13.16 -2.14
N ALA A 202 -7.07 13.74 -2.20
CA ALA A 202 -6.31 14.20 -1.06
C ALA A 202 -5.65 15.56 -1.33
N ILE A 203 -5.52 16.37 -0.28
CA ILE A 203 -4.81 17.65 -0.35
C ILE A 203 -3.52 17.53 0.46
N VAL A 204 -2.40 17.85 -0.19
CA VAL A 204 -1.06 17.74 0.39
C VAL A 204 -0.40 19.13 0.46
N ARG A 205 0.05 19.54 1.65
CA ARG A 205 0.86 20.75 1.86
C ARG A 205 2.33 20.37 1.86
N VAL A 206 3.10 20.84 0.88
CA VAL A 206 4.52 20.50 0.76
C VAL A 206 5.35 21.31 1.76
N ARG A 207 6.35 20.69 2.37
CA ARG A 207 7.32 21.39 3.21
C ARG A 207 8.15 22.34 2.35
N ALA A 208 8.45 23.54 2.85
CA ALA A 208 9.16 24.59 2.12
C ALA A 208 8.49 25.06 0.80
N ALA A 209 7.21 24.76 0.56
CA ALA A 209 6.52 25.09 -0.69
C ALA A 209 6.59 26.57 -1.07
N GLY A 210 6.49 27.46 -0.10
CA GLY A 210 6.55 28.92 -0.29
C GLY A 210 7.95 29.47 -0.53
N LEU A 211 8.99 28.63 -0.38
CA LEU A 211 10.39 28.97 -0.65
C LEU A 211 10.85 28.46 -2.03
N ILE A 212 9.99 27.73 -2.76
CA ILE A 212 10.29 27.21 -4.10
C ILE A 212 10.19 28.36 -5.10
N VAL A 213 11.33 28.73 -5.69
CA VAL A 213 11.43 29.83 -6.67
C VAL A 213 11.42 29.36 -8.13
N GLY A 214 11.53 28.05 -8.39
CA GLY A 214 11.60 27.53 -9.76
C GLY A 214 11.32 26.03 -9.89
N ASP A 215 11.20 25.58 -11.14
CA ASP A 215 10.84 24.22 -11.52
C ASP A 215 11.94 23.19 -11.23
N SER A 216 13.19 23.64 -11.19
CA SER A 216 14.37 22.83 -10.88
C SER A 216 14.60 22.57 -9.39
N SER A 217 13.82 23.20 -8.49
CA SER A 217 14.03 23.03 -7.06
C SER A 217 13.83 21.57 -6.64
N PRO A 218 14.77 20.97 -5.87
CA PRO A 218 14.63 19.59 -5.41
C PRO A 218 13.44 19.37 -4.46
N ALA A 219 12.99 20.43 -3.79
CA ALA A 219 11.80 20.41 -2.94
C ALA A 219 10.47 20.34 -3.73
N ARG A 220 10.51 20.59 -5.05
CA ARG A 220 9.31 20.58 -5.88
C ARG A 220 8.82 19.16 -6.13
N LEU A 221 7.53 18.96 -5.84
CA LEU A 221 6.74 17.84 -6.34
C LEU A 221 6.04 18.27 -7.63
N ALA A 222 6.42 17.63 -8.73
CA ALA A 222 5.82 17.86 -10.05
C ALA A 222 4.46 17.17 -10.18
N GLU A 223 3.70 17.55 -11.20
CA GLU A 223 2.51 16.78 -11.62
C GLU A 223 2.91 15.35 -11.99
N HIS A 224 1.99 14.42 -11.78
CA HIS A 224 2.19 12.97 -11.91
C HIS A 224 3.22 12.36 -10.95
N ALA A 225 3.82 13.14 -10.05
CA ALA A 225 4.66 12.57 -9.00
C ALA A 225 3.84 11.63 -8.11
N VAL A 226 4.40 10.45 -7.87
CA VAL A 226 3.78 9.44 -7.00
C VAL A 226 4.29 9.64 -5.58
N LEU A 227 3.38 9.67 -4.60
CA LEU A 227 3.67 9.84 -3.19
C LEU A 227 3.26 8.60 -2.40
N LEU A 228 4.11 8.21 -1.45
CA LEU A 228 3.88 7.18 -0.46
C LEU A 228 3.31 7.81 0.83
N PRO A 229 2.04 7.59 1.14
CA PRO A 229 1.43 8.03 2.40
C PRO A 229 1.95 7.24 3.59
N ILE A 230 2.45 7.95 4.61
CA ILE A 230 2.87 7.41 5.90
C ILE A 230 2.00 7.99 7.01
N ILE A 231 1.49 7.13 7.89
CA ILE A 231 0.72 7.51 9.07
C ILE A 231 1.65 7.45 10.28
N ARG A 232 1.73 8.55 11.03
CA ARG A 232 2.48 8.65 12.29
C ARG A 232 1.52 8.99 13.43
N ARG A 233 1.41 8.07 14.38
CA ARG A 233 0.66 8.23 15.63
C ARG A 233 1.63 8.58 16.76
N ASN A 234 1.36 9.71 17.40
CA ASN A 234 2.15 10.25 18.48
C ASN A 234 1.42 10.11 19.82
N ASP A 235 2.21 10.10 20.88
CA ASP A 235 1.76 10.23 22.26
C ASP A 235 1.39 11.69 22.60
N ARG A 236 1.28 12.00 23.90
CA ARG A 236 0.97 13.36 24.38
C ARG A 236 2.16 14.32 24.27
N LEU A 237 3.39 13.81 24.23
CA LEU A 237 4.63 14.57 24.14
C LEU A 237 5.09 14.80 22.69
N GLY A 238 4.41 14.15 21.72
CA GLY A 238 4.74 14.26 20.29
C GLY A 238 5.68 13.15 19.80
N GLU A 239 6.08 12.24 20.68
CA GLU A 239 6.90 11.08 20.34
C GLU A 239 6.03 10.00 19.68
N PRO A 240 6.55 9.27 18.68
CA PRO A 240 5.79 8.21 18.04
C PRO A 240 5.52 7.07 19.03
N LEU A 241 4.30 6.53 19.00
CA LEU A 241 3.96 5.31 19.74
C LEU A 241 4.77 4.13 19.20
N ALA A 242 4.93 3.07 20.00
CA ALA A 242 5.47 1.79 19.51
C ALA A 242 4.63 1.30 18.31
N ASN A 243 5.28 1.02 17.18
CA ASN A 243 4.64 0.71 15.90
C ASN A 243 3.63 1.77 15.42
N GLY A 244 3.76 3.00 15.91
CA GLY A 244 2.89 4.12 15.59
C GLY A 244 3.16 4.75 14.23
N ILE A 245 4.28 4.39 13.58
CA ILE A 245 4.63 4.84 12.24
C ILE A 245 4.51 3.66 11.28
N TYR A 246 3.66 3.80 10.27
CA TYR A 246 3.48 2.77 9.24
C TYR A 246 3.02 3.39 7.91
N PRO A 247 3.43 2.81 6.77
CA PRO A 247 2.87 3.19 5.47
C PRO A 247 1.38 2.84 5.43
N ALA A 248 0.58 3.66 4.74
CA ALA A 248 -0.79 3.25 4.44
C ALA A 248 -0.76 2.12 3.40
N THR A 249 -1.08 0.92 3.85
CA THR A 249 -0.97 -0.31 3.04
C THR A 249 -1.75 -0.17 1.73
N TRP A 250 -1.16 -0.66 0.63
CA TRP A 250 -1.78 -0.66 -0.71
C TRP A 250 -2.30 0.70 -1.15
N THR A 251 -1.65 1.79 -0.74
CA THR A 251 -2.12 3.16 -0.99
C THR A 251 -1.00 4.03 -1.51
N PHE A 252 -1.25 4.70 -2.63
CA PHE A 252 -0.37 5.71 -3.22
C PHE A 252 -1.17 6.94 -3.63
N LEU A 253 -0.50 8.07 -3.75
CA LEU A 253 -1.09 9.32 -4.24
C LEU A 253 -0.41 9.72 -5.54
N THR A 254 -1.18 10.20 -6.51
CA THR A 254 -0.63 10.83 -7.73
C THR A 254 -0.96 12.31 -7.68
N VAL A 255 0.03 13.18 -7.86
CA VAL A 255 -0.20 14.63 -7.95
C VAL A 255 -0.93 14.95 -9.25
N THR A 256 -2.15 15.47 -9.17
CA THR A 256 -2.98 15.83 -10.33
C THR A 256 -2.94 17.32 -10.66
N GLY A 257 -2.53 18.15 -9.71
CA GLY A 257 -2.44 19.59 -9.91
C GLY A 257 -2.03 20.33 -8.65
N ARG A 258 -2.03 21.66 -8.75
CA ARG A 258 -1.64 22.56 -7.65
C ARG A 258 -2.60 23.73 -7.54
N LYS A 259 -2.99 24.05 -6.30
CA LYS A 259 -3.78 25.23 -5.94
C LYS A 259 -3.03 26.05 -4.90
N GLY A 260 -2.34 27.09 -5.36
CA GLY A 260 -1.42 27.87 -4.51
C GLY A 260 -0.28 27.00 -3.98
N LEU A 261 -0.15 26.90 -2.66
CA LEU A 261 0.88 26.07 -1.99
C LEU A 261 0.41 24.64 -1.66
N GLN A 262 -0.78 24.27 -2.09
CA GLN A 262 -1.36 22.94 -1.87
C GLN A 262 -1.32 22.14 -3.17
N LEU A 263 -0.97 20.86 -3.06
CA LEU A 263 -1.13 19.89 -4.13
C LEU A 263 -2.48 19.22 -4.02
N GLU A 264 -3.13 19.07 -5.17
CA GLU A 264 -4.28 18.20 -5.34
C GLU A 264 -3.77 16.84 -5.80
N CYS A 265 -4.18 15.79 -5.10
CA CYS A 265 -3.73 14.43 -5.40
C CYS A 265 -4.92 13.48 -5.55
N GLN A 266 -4.78 12.53 -6.46
CA GLN A 266 -5.65 11.36 -6.55
C GLN A 266 -5.15 10.24 -5.64
N VAL A 267 -6.06 9.60 -4.92
CA VAL A 267 -5.77 8.47 -4.02
C VAL A 267 -6.04 7.17 -4.78
N HIS A 268 -5.00 6.34 -4.92
CA HIS A 268 -5.10 4.99 -5.46
C HIS A 268 -4.94 4.01 -4.29
N SER A 269 -6.01 3.28 -3.96
CA SER A 269 -5.98 2.34 -2.83
C SER A 269 -6.70 1.03 -3.11
N GLY A 270 -6.13 -0.06 -2.59
CA GLY A 270 -6.81 -1.35 -2.41
C GLY A 270 -7.74 -1.40 -1.18
N MET A 271 -7.71 -0.37 -0.34
CA MET A 271 -8.42 -0.30 0.95
C MET A 271 -9.65 0.61 0.86
N THR A 272 -10.68 0.33 1.67
CA THR A 272 -11.91 1.15 1.71
C THR A 272 -11.68 2.55 2.31
N SER A 273 -10.83 2.67 3.33
CA SER A 273 -10.57 3.92 4.06
C SER A 273 -9.07 4.10 4.37
N PRO A 274 -8.22 4.25 3.34
CA PRO A 274 -6.76 4.12 3.48
C PRO A 274 -6.09 5.19 4.33
N LEU A 275 -6.62 6.42 4.28
CA LEU A 275 -6.05 7.58 4.96
C LEU A 275 -6.89 8.02 6.16
N GLY A 276 -7.90 7.24 6.55
CA GLY A 276 -9.11 7.64 7.30
C GLY A 276 -8.95 8.77 8.32
N GLY A 277 -9.93 9.69 8.41
CA GLY A 277 -9.99 10.78 9.39
C GLY A 277 -9.08 11.99 9.11
N ARG A 278 -9.28 13.10 9.84
CA ARG A 278 -8.45 14.32 9.71
C ARG A 278 -7.09 14.18 10.39
N SER A 279 -6.10 14.94 9.93
CA SER A 279 -4.81 15.10 10.61
C SER A 279 -4.98 15.89 11.91
N SER A 280 -4.28 15.43 12.96
CA SER A 280 -4.29 16.04 14.28
C SER A 280 -2.87 16.04 14.86
N THR A 281 -2.68 16.66 16.03
CA THR A 281 -1.38 16.62 16.73
C THR A 281 -0.94 15.18 17.07
N ARG A 282 -1.91 14.29 17.33
CA ARG A 282 -1.66 12.87 17.66
C ARG A 282 -1.60 11.96 16.45
N THR A 283 -2.19 12.34 15.32
CA THR A 283 -2.14 11.55 14.08
C THR A 283 -1.73 12.45 12.93
N VAL A 284 -0.45 12.40 12.60
CA VAL A 284 0.13 13.10 11.47
C VAL A 284 0.13 12.17 10.27
N ARG A 285 -0.23 12.71 9.10
CA ARG A 285 -0.15 11.99 7.83
C ARG A 285 0.81 12.72 6.93
N LEU A 286 1.82 12.00 6.47
CA LEU A 286 2.86 12.51 5.59
C LEU A 286 2.76 11.80 4.24
N ALA A 287 3.22 12.45 3.19
CA ALA A 287 3.30 11.90 1.85
C ALA A 287 4.73 12.14 1.35
N LEU A 288 5.51 11.07 1.22
CA LEU A 288 6.90 11.12 0.76
C LEU A 288 6.92 10.84 -0.74
N ARG A 289 7.76 11.51 -1.53
CA ARG A 289 7.93 11.16 -2.95
C ARG A 289 8.46 9.73 -3.09
N ALA A 290 7.77 8.90 -3.86
CA ALA A 290 8.30 7.59 -4.23
C ALA A 290 9.44 7.77 -5.24
N LYS A 291 10.58 7.11 -4.99
CA LYS A 291 11.74 7.08 -5.89
C LYS A 291 12.10 5.62 -6.19
N PRO A 292 11.43 4.98 -7.15
CA PRO A 292 11.80 3.63 -7.56
C PRO A 292 13.22 3.63 -8.14
N ARG A 293 14.08 2.78 -7.62
CA ARG A 293 15.48 2.63 -8.07
C ARG A 293 15.80 1.28 -8.68
N LEU A 294 14.95 0.30 -8.43
CA LEU A 294 15.10 -1.04 -8.98
C LEU A 294 14.39 -1.10 -10.34
N GLU A 295 14.82 -2.05 -11.16
CA GLU A 295 14.20 -2.32 -12.47
C GLU A 295 12.91 -3.15 -12.34
N ALA A 296 12.69 -3.79 -11.20
CA ALA A 296 11.50 -4.57 -10.92
C ALA A 296 11.24 -4.70 -9.42
N THR A 297 10.03 -5.15 -9.09
CA THR A 297 9.61 -5.60 -7.76
C THR A 297 9.10 -7.03 -7.88
N GLU A 298 9.53 -7.93 -7.00
CA GLU A 298 8.87 -9.23 -6.84
C GLU A 298 7.57 -9.04 -6.04
N LEU A 299 6.46 -9.52 -6.59
CA LEU A 299 5.19 -9.61 -5.90
C LEU A 299 5.01 -11.05 -5.41
N GLU A 300 4.83 -11.22 -4.11
CA GLU A 300 4.51 -12.51 -3.49
C GLU A 300 3.06 -12.53 -3.03
N ILE A 301 2.32 -13.55 -3.44
CA ILE A 301 0.94 -13.79 -3.06
C ILE A 301 0.90 -14.99 -2.13
N GLN A 302 0.26 -14.80 -0.98
CA GLN A 302 0.17 -15.83 0.06
C GLN A 302 -1.21 -15.83 0.72
N THR A 303 -1.53 -16.89 1.47
CA THR A 303 -2.78 -16.98 2.23
C THR A 303 -2.83 -16.00 3.40
N HIS A 304 -4.03 -15.74 3.92
CA HIS A 304 -4.21 -15.04 5.19
C HIS A 304 -3.80 -15.92 6.38
N GLY A 305 -3.26 -15.30 7.43
CA GLY A 305 -3.00 -15.94 8.73
C GLY A 305 -1.55 -15.81 9.19
N ASP A 306 -1.25 -16.46 10.33
CA ASP A 306 0.06 -16.40 10.99
C ASP A 306 1.10 -17.35 10.37
N ALA A 307 0.65 -18.38 9.67
CA ALA A 307 1.46 -19.31 8.89
C ALA A 307 1.03 -19.25 7.42
N PRO A 308 1.34 -18.16 6.70
CA PRO A 308 0.88 -17.97 5.34
C PRO A 308 1.55 -18.97 4.39
N LEU A 309 0.77 -19.51 3.46
CA LEU A 309 1.21 -20.44 2.43
C LEU A 309 1.31 -19.70 1.09
N PRO A 310 2.34 -19.98 0.26
CA PRO A 310 2.45 -19.39 -1.06
C PRO A 310 1.31 -19.83 -1.97
N LEU A 311 0.79 -18.90 -2.77
CA LEU A 311 -0.32 -19.13 -3.70
C LEU A 311 0.15 -19.07 -5.16
N GLY A 312 0.48 -20.25 -5.69
CA GLY A 312 0.88 -20.43 -7.10
C GLY A 312 -0.30 -20.60 -8.04
N GLY A 313 -0.17 -20.20 -9.30
CA GLY A 313 -1.24 -20.33 -10.29
C GLY A 313 -2.21 -19.13 -10.36
N TYR A 314 -1.91 -18.03 -9.67
CA TYR A 314 -2.78 -16.84 -9.63
C TYR A 314 -2.41 -15.87 -10.75
N GLU A 315 -3.41 -15.45 -11.52
CA GLU A 315 -3.23 -14.52 -12.64
C GLU A 315 -3.07 -13.09 -12.12
N ILE A 316 -2.03 -12.41 -12.58
CA ILE A 316 -1.73 -11.03 -12.21
C ILE A 316 -1.88 -10.13 -13.42
N TYR A 317 -2.84 -9.22 -13.37
CA TYR A 317 -3.03 -8.19 -14.39
C TYR A 317 -2.50 -6.87 -13.88
N SER A 318 -1.89 -6.07 -14.75
CA SER A 318 -1.50 -4.69 -14.47
C SER A 318 -2.43 -3.73 -15.18
N LYS A 319 -2.88 -2.72 -14.44
CA LYS A 319 -3.70 -1.63 -14.95
C LYS A 319 -3.04 -0.28 -14.62
N PRO A 320 -2.76 0.58 -15.61
CA PRO A 320 -2.34 1.95 -15.35
C PRO A 320 -3.42 2.71 -14.55
N PRO A 321 -3.06 3.64 -13.67
CA PRO A 321 -4.02 4.41 -12.89
C PRO A 321 -5.06 5.17 -13.72
N ASP A 322 -4.65 5.62 -14.92
CA ASP A 322 -5.41 6.53 -15.79
C ASP A 322 -6.10 5.82 -16.98
N SER A 323 -5.88 4.51 -17.15
CA SER A 323 -6.49 3.72 -18.23
C SER A 323 -7.45 2.68 -17.66
N GLU A 324 -8.42 2.24 -18.46
CA GLU A 324 -9.25 1.09 -18.11
C GLU A 324 -8.64 -0.26 -18.48
N ASP A 325 -7.68 -0.26 -19.40
CA ASP A 325 -7.09 -1.45 -19.99
C ASP A 325 -6.20 -2.21 -19.00
N ALA A 326 -6.45 -3.51 -18.90
CA ALA A 326 -5.68 -4.41 -18.05
C ALA A 326 -4.86 -5.37 -18.92
N GLU A 327 -3.56 -5.40 -18.68
CA GLU A 327 -2.61 -6.30 -19.35
C GLU A 327 -2.30 -7.48 -18.43
N LEU A 328 -2.38 -8.72 -18.93
CA LEU A 328 -1.94 -9.88 -18.18
C LEU A 328 -0.41 -9.86 -18.09
N LEU A 329 0.14 -9.74 -16.89
CA LEU A 329 1.58 -9.85 -16.66
C LEU A 329 2.02 -11.32 -16.66
N GLY A 330 1.18 -12.21 -16.16
CA GLY A 330 1.47 -13.63 -16.06
C GLY A 330 0.79 -14.27 -14.87
N VAL A 331 1.36 -15.39 -14.42
CA VAL A 331 0.83 -16.24 -13.35
C VAL A 331 1.89 -16.41 -12.28
N THR A 332 1.50 -16.43 -11.01
CA THR A 332 2.43 -16.69 -9.90
C THR A 332 3.04 -18.10 -9.99
N ASP A 333 4.33 -18.22 -9.71
CA ASP A 333 5.03 -19.50 -9.68
C ASP A 333 4.64 -20.35 -8.45
N TRP A 334 5.25 -21.52 -8.28
CA TRP A 334 4.98 -22.41 -7.14
C TRP A 334 5.35 -21.79 -5.77
N ARG A 335 6.14 -20.71 -5.75
CA ARG A 335 6.44 -19.92 -4.54
C ARG A 335 5.45 -18.78 -4.33
N GLY A 336 4.42 -18.68 -5.17
CA GLY A 336 3.46 -17.59 -5.15
C GLY A 336 4.03 -16.27 -5.65
N ARG A 337 5.12 -16.29 -6.43
CA ARG A 337 5.84 -15.08 -6.84
C ARG A 337 5.68 -14.76 -8.32
N ILE A 338 5.70 -13.48 -8.63
CA ILE A 338 5.84 -12.96 -9.99
C ILE A 338 6.73 -11.71 -9.99
N ARG A 339 7.53 -11.54 -11.04
CA ARG A 339 8.32 -10.33 -11.25
C ARG A 339 7.46 -9.25 -11.92
N VAL A 340 7.39 -8.07 -11.32
CA VAL A 340 6.68 -6.90 -11.85
C VAL A 340 7.69 -5.85 -12.30
N GLU A 341 7.82 -5.68 -13.61
CA GLU A 341 8.79 -4.76 -14.21
C GLU A 341 8.41 -3.28 -14.01
N ARG A 342 9.43 -2.42 -13.96
CA ARG A 342 9.25 -0.97 -13.91
C ARG A 342 8.79 -0.46 -15.27
N LYS A 343 7.62 0.19 -15.28
CA LYS A 343 7.07 0.90 -16.45
C LYS A 343 7.40 2.40 -16.37
N PRO A 344 7.26 3.17 -17.48
CA PRO A 344 7.48 4.62 -17.48
C PRO A 344 6.63 5.36 -16.45
N ASN A 345 5.36 4.99 -16.30
CA ASN A 345 4.58 5.32 -15.12
C ASN A 345 4.82 4.23 -14.06
N PRO A 346 5.54 4.55 -12.97
CA PRO A 346 5.96 3.51 -12.03
C PRO A 346 4.80 3.01 -11.17
N LEU A 347 3.70 3.77 -11.02
CA LEU A 347 2.51 3.33 -10.29
C LEU A 347 1.63 2.46 -11.19
N GLN A 348 1.36 1.24 -10.73
CA GLN A 348 0.51 0.25 -11.39
C GLN A 348 -0.53 -0.26 -10.39
N ILE A 349 -1.75 -0.54 -10.85
CA ILE A 349 -2.77 -1.21 -10.04
C ILE A 349 -2.82 -2.67 -10.46
N LEU A 350 -2.31 -3.55 -9.60
CA LEU A 350 -2.26 -4.98 -9.88
C LEU A 350 -3.57 -5.64 -9.46
N TYR A 351 -4.15 -6.46 -10.33
CA TYR A 351 -5.33 -7.26 -10.05
C TYR A 351 -4.92 -8.71 -9.89
N VAL A 352 -5.15 -9.25 -8.70
CA VAL A 352 -4.93 -10.66 -8.39
C VAL A 352 -6.21 -11.42 -8.71
N ARG A 353 -6.15 -12.35 -9.65
CA ARG A 353 -7.29 -13.17 -10.06
C ARG A 353 -6.97 -14.66 -9.91
N ASN A 354 -8.03 -15.43 -9.72
CA ASN A 354 -7.98 -16.88 -9.75
C ASN A 354 -9.22 -17.35 -10.54
N GLY A 355 -8.98 -17.90 -11.75
CA GLY A 355 -10.02 -18.07 -12.76
C GLY A 355 -10.75 -16.76 -13.08
N GLY A 356 -12.08 -16.79 -13.12
CA GLY A 356 -12.89 -15.59 -13.41
C GLY A 356 -12.91 -14.53 -12.31
N ARG A 357 -12.45 -14.86 -11.09
CA ARG A 357 -12.70 -14.06 -9.88
C ARG A 357 -11.55 -13.11 -9.57
N LEU A 358 -11.87 -11.85 -9.28
CA LEU A 358 -10.95 -10.87 -8.69
C LEU A 358 -10.87 -11.07 -7.17
N LEU A 359 -9.66 -11.21 -6.65
CA LEU A 359 -9.38 -11.42 -5.22
C LEU A 359 -8.85 -10.17 -4.55
N ALA A 360 -7.96 -9.43 -5.21
CA ALA A 360 -7.37 -8.21 -4.67
C ALA A 360 -7.05 -7.17 -5.73
N ARG A 361 -7.04 -5.90 -5.30
CA ARG A 361 -6.59 -4.74 -6.09
C ARG A 361 -5.44 -4.09 -5.33
N LEU A 362 -4.25 -4.13 -5.90
CA LEU A 362 -3.00 -3.82 -5.22
C LEU A 362 -2.26 -2.70 -5.97
N PRO A 363 -2.42 -1.43 -5.58
CA PRO A 363 -1.55 -0.36 -6.04
C PRO A 363 -0.10 -0.65 -5.63
N VAL A 364 0.81 -0.65 -6.60
CA VAL A 364 2.25 -0.93 -6.44
C VAL A 364 3.06 0.07 -7.25
N VAL A 365 4.17 0.54 -6.68
CA VAL A 365 5.19 1.30 -7.41
C VAL A 365 6.34 0.37 -7.74
N SER A 366 6.40 -0.10 -8.98
CA SER A 366 7.42 -1.05 -9.41
C SER A 366 8.82 -0.45 -9.29
N GLY A 367 9.69 -1.20 -8.62
CA GLY A 367 11.07 -0.81 -8.36
C GLY A 367 11.28 0.02 -7.09
N LEU A 368 10.24 0.25 -6.29
CA LEU A 368 10.35 0.94 -4.99
C LEU A 368 10.87 0.03 -3.89
N GLU A 369 10.34 -1.19 -3.81
CA GLU A 369 10.76 -2.23 -2.88
C GLU A 369 11.15 -3.48 -3.69
N PRO A 370 12.15 -4.27 -3.25
CA PRO A 370 12.57 -5.46 -3.98
C PRO A 370 11.52 -6.56 -3.94
N LEU A 371 10.80 -6.68 -2.81
CA LEU A 371 9.75 -7.66 -2.57
C LEU A 371 8.56 -6.97 -1.91
N VAL A 372 7.37 -7.25 -2.41
CA VAL A 372 6.09 -6.82 -1.82
C VAL A 372 5.21 -8.05 -1.65
N THR A 373 4.70 -8.26 -0.44
CA THR A 373 3.88 -9.43 -0.11
C THR A 373 2.42 -9.05 0.08
N ALA A 374 1.51 -9.76 -0.58
CA ALA A 374 0.06 -9.61 -0.45
C ALA A 374 -0.59 -10.87 0.08
N GLN A 375 -1.41 -10.70 1.12
CA GLN A 375 -2.26 -11.78 1.61
C GLN A 375 -3.62 -11.72 0.92
N VAL A 376 -4.05 -12.85 0.35
CA VAL A 376 -5.38 -13.02 -0.26
C VAL A 376 -6.03 -14.30 0.25
N PRO A 377 -7.37 -14.44 0.14
CA PRO A 377 -8.04 -15.71 0.43
C PRO A 377 -7.56 -16.81 -0.51
N ASP A 378 -7.38 -18.01 0.03
CA ASP A 378 -7.18 -19.22 -0.77
C ASP A 378 -8.48 -19.54 -1.53
N ASP A 379 -8.42 -19.39 -2.85
CA ASP A 379 -9.55 -19.58 -3.75
C ASP A 379 -9.44 -20.89 -4.56
N ASP A 380 -8.41 -21.70 -4.34
CA ASP A 380 -8.14 -22.92 -5.11
C ASP A 380 -9.24 -23.97 -4.95
N PRO A 381 -9.79 -24.23 -3.74
CA PRO A 381 -10.93 -25.15 -3.59
C PRO A 381 -12.15 -24.72 -4.40
N ARG A 382 -12.36 -23.40 -4.54
CA ARG A 382 -13.47 -22.85 -5.34
C ARG A 382 -13.20 -23.00 -6.82
N LEU A 383 -11.99 -22.72 -7.29
CA LEU A 383 -11.62 -22.91 -8.69
C LEU A 383 -11.77 -24.38 -9.10
N PHE A 384 -11.34 -25.30 -8.24
CA PHE A 384 -11.53 -26.73 -8.45
C PHE A 384 -13.03 -27.09 -8.56
N ALA A 385 -13.87 -26.60 -7.64
CA ALA A 385 -15.31 -26.81 -7.69
C ALA A 385 -15.94 -26.25 -8.98
N GLU A 386 -15.54 -25.04 -9.39
CA GLU A 386 -16.01 -24.42 -10.63
C GLU A 386 -15.65 -25.26 -11.87
N GLY A 387 -14.41 -25.73 -11.95
CA GLY A 387 -13.94 -26.59 -13.04
C GLY A 387 -14.77 -27.87 -13.15
N TYR A 388 -15.00 -28.54 -12.01
CA TYR A 388 -15.84 -29.75 -11.98
C TYR A 388 -17.29 -29.48 -12.37
N VAL A 389 -17.90 -28.46 -11.77
CA VAL A 389 -19.29 -28.05 -12.06
C VAL A 389 -19.47 -27.74 -13.54
N LYS A 390 -18.55 -26.97 -14.14
CA LYS A 390 -18.60 -26.63 -15.56
C LYS A 390 -18.48 -27.86 -16.46
N GLY A 391 -17.60 -28.80 -16.10
CA GLY A 391 -17.49 -30.10 -16.78
C GLY A 391 -18.79 -30.90 -16.71
N LEU A 392 -19.42 -30.96 -15.53
CA LEU A 392 -20.69 -31.65 -15.34
C LEU A 392 -21.84 -30.99 -16.12
N GLN A 393 -21.90 -29.66 -16.14
CA GLN A 393 -22.90 -28.92 -16.93
C GLN A 393 -22.82 -29.26 -18.42
N ASN A 394 -21.62 -29.26 -18.99
CA ASN A 394 -21.42 -29.65 -20.39
C ASN A 394 -21.87 -31.10 -20.66
N ARG A 395 -21.55 -32.01 -19.74
CA ARG A 395 -21.98 -33.42 -19.81
C ARG A 395 -23.50 -33.57 -19.73
N VAL A 396 -24.16 -32.79 -18.89
CA VAL A 396 -25.63 -32.77 -18.79
C VAL A 396 -26.25 -32.27 -20.08
N MET A 397 -25.69 -31.24 -20.71
CA MET A 397 -26.19 -30.74 -22.00
C MET A 397 -26.12 -31.81 -23.09
N ASP A 398 -25.00 -32.54 -23.19
CA ASP A 398 -24.86 -33.67 -24.13
C ASP A 398 -25.84 -34.81 -23.79
N LEU A 399 -25.98 -35.15 -22.50
CA LEU A 399 -26.91 -36.18 -22.04
C LEU A 399 -28.37 -35.85 -22.39
N VAL A 400 -28.79 -34.60 -22.19
CA VAL A 400 -30.16 -34.14 -22.54
C VAL A 400 -30.37 -34.25 -24.04
N ALA A 401 -29.42 -33.76 -24.85
CA ALA A 401 -29.50 -33.85 -26.31
C ALA A 401 -29.61 -35.30 -26.79
N ARG A 402 -28.82 -36.22 -26.22
CA ARG A 402 -28.92 -37.66 -26.49
C ARG A 402 -30.29 -38.19 -26.10
N ARG A 403 -30.76 -37.93 -24.87
CA ARG A 403 -32.05 -38.44 -24.39
C ARG A 403 -33.22 -37.99 -25.26
N GLU A 404 -33.22 -36.75 -25.74
CA GLU A 404 -34.22 -36.25 -26.69
C GLU A 404 -34.13 -36.95 -28.05
N LEU A 405 -32.93 -37.13 -28.60
CA LEU A 405 -32.72 -37.85 -29.86
C LEU A 405 -33.20 -39.31 -29.77
N TYR A 406 -32.84 -40.01 -28.69
CA TYR A 406 -33.28 -41.39 -28.42
C TYR A 406 -34.80 -41.45 -28.31
N THR A 407 -35.42 -40.52 -27.57
CA THR A 407 -36.88 -40.43 -27.42
C THR A 407 -37.58 -40.23 -28.76
N ALA A 408 -37.09 -39.31 -29.60
CA ALA A 408 -37.64 -39.06 -30.92
C ALA A 408 -37.50 -40.27 -31.87
N ARG A 409 -36.33 -40.93 -31.87
CA ARG A 409 -36.09 -42.15 -32.65
C ARG A 409 -36.98 -43.30 -32.20
N PHE A 410 -37.12 -43.50 -30.90
CA PHE A 410 -37.99 -44.52 -30.31
C PHE A 410 -39.44 -44.36 -30.75
N ARG A 411 -39.99 -43.14 -30.64
CA ARG A 411 -41.36 -42.85 -31.08
C ARG A 411 -41.56 -43.06 -32.57
N ARG A 412 -40.54 -42.75 -33.39
CA ARG A 412 -40.56 -43.05 -34.83
C ARG A 412 -40.56 -44.55 -35.13
N LEU A 413 -39.82 -45.37 -34.37
CA LEU A 413 -39.86 -46.84 -34.50
C LEU A 413 -41.22 -47.42 -34.11
N LEU A 414 -41.85 -46.88 -33.06
CA LEU A 414 -43.22 -47.24 -32.67
C LEU A 414 -44.23 -46.95 -33.78
N GLN A 415 -44.13 -45.78 -34.44
CA GLN A 415 -45.00 -45.44 -35.58
C GLN A 415 -44.85 -46.41 -36.76
N LYS A 416 -43.64 -46.95 -36.96
CA LYS A 416 -43.33 -47.94 -37.99
C LYS A 416 -43.66 -49.38 -37.58
N LYS A 417 -44.12 -49.63 -36.35
CA LYS A 417 -44.35 -50.96 -35.76
C LYS A 417 -43.09 -51.84 -35.70
N GLU A 418 -41.90 -51.25 -35.68
CA GLU A 418 -40.62 -51.96 -35.54
C GLU A 418 -40.29 -52.18 -34.05
N PHE A 419 -41.07 -53.05 -33.39
CA PHE A 419 -41.04 -53.17 -31.92
C PHE A 419 -39.73 -53.73 -31.34
N ASP A 420 -39.09 -54.68 -32.03
CA ASP A 420 -37.83 -55.26 -31.55
C ASP A 420 -36.71 -54.21 -31.52
N GLN A 421 -36.60 -53.39 -32.56
CA GLN A 421 -35.64 -52.29 -32.61
C GLN A 421 -35.96 -51.21 -31.57
N ALA A 422 -37.26 -50.91 -31.35
CA ALA A 422 -37.67 -49.99 -30.30
C ALA A 422 -37.28 -50.49 -28.91
N LYS A 423 -37.39 -51.80 -28.65
CA LYS A 423 -36.97 -52.43 -27.40
C LYS A 423 -35.45 -52.31 -27.18
N THR A 424 -34.64 -52.59 -28.20
CA THR A 424 -33.18 -52.41 -28.13
C THR A 424 -32.82 -50.95 -27.83
N LEU A 425 -33.46 -50.00 -28.52
CA LEU A 425 -33.21 -48.57 -28.31
C LEU A 425 -33.61 -48.10 -26.89
N LEU A 426 -34.65 -48.70 -26.30
CA LEU A 426 -35.05 -48.44 -24.91
C LEU A 426 -34.02 -48.97 -23.91
N GLU A 427 -33.40 -50.12 -24.17
CA GLU A 427 -32.31 -50.65 -23.35
C GLU A 427 -31.08 -49.75 -23.41
N GLU A 428 -30.70 -49.27 -24.60
CA GLU A 428 -29.63 -48.27 -24.76
C GLU A 428 -29.96 -46.96 -24.01
N PHE A 429 -31.21 -46.48 -24.10
CA PHE A 429 -31.64 -45.30 -23.35
C PHE A 429 -31.53 -45.48 -21.83
N ARG A 430 -31.85 -46.69 -21.32
CA ARG A 430 -31.72 -47.03 -19.90
C ARG A 430 -30.27 -47.13 -19.44
N ALA A 431 -29.34 -47.44 -20.34
CA ALA A 431 -27.91 -47.47 -20.05
C ALA A 431 -27.29 -46.05 -19.94
N LEU A 432 -27.98 -45.01 -20.42
CA LEU A 432 -27.54 -43.63 -20.24
C LEU A 432 -27.58 -43.24 -18.76
N GLU A 433 -26.66 -42.35 -18.36
CA GLU A 433 -26.60 -41.88 -16.98
C GLU A 433 -27.92 -41.26 -16.51
N THR A 434 -28.22 -41.52 -15.24
CA THR A 434 -29.41 -40.99 -14.59
C THR A 434 -29.06 -39.77 -13.74
N ARG A 435 -30.10 -39.00 -13.40
CA ARG A 435 -29.99 -37.91 -12.42
C ARG A 435 -29.35 -38.39 -11.11
N SER A 436 -29.74 -39.56 -10.62
CA SER A 436 -29.24 -40.11 -9.35
C SER A 436 -27.73 -40.42 -9.41
N ASP A 437 -27.24 -40.87 -10.56
CA ASP A 437 -25.81 -41.14 -10.76
C ASP A 437 -25.01 -39.83 -10.70
N LEU A 438 -25.48 -38.80 -11.41
CA LEU A 438 -24.85 -37.49 -11.43
C LEU A 438 -24.92 -36.78 -10.07
N THR A 439 -26.04 -36.88 -9.35
CA THR A 439 -26.15 -36.34 -7.97
C THR A 439 -25.14 -37.00 -7.04
N ARG A 440 -24.98 -38.33 -7.10
CA ARG A 440 -24.01 -39.05 -6.27
C ARG A 440 -22.58 -38.61 -6.57
N GLN A 441 -22.23 -38.45 -7.85
CA GLN A 441 -20.92 -37.92 -8.25
C GLN A 441 -20.71 -36.50 -7.74
N LEU A 442 -21.74 -35.65 -7.81
CA LEU A 442 -21.71 -34.27 -7.33
C LEU A 442 -21.44 -34.19 -5.82
N ASP A 443 -22.14 -35.00 -5.02
CA ASP A 443 -21.97 -35.03 -3.56
C ASP A 443 -20.56 -35.51 -3.15
N GLN A 444 -19.99 -36.46 -3.89
CA GLN A 444 -18.60 -36.91 -3.67
C GLN A 444 -17.58 -35.81 -3.93
N GLN A 445 -17.80 -34.96 -4.93
CA GLN A 445 -16.88 -33.85 -5.22
C GLN A 445 -17.05 -32.67 -4.27
N GLU A 446 -18.28 -32.38 -3.83
CA GLU A 446 -18.53 -31.34 -2.83
C GLU A 446 -17.79 -31.61 -1.51
N GLN A 447 -17.64 -32.88 -1.12
CA GLN A 447 -16.84 -33.27 0.04
C GLN A 447 -15.34 -32.99 -0.12
N ARG A 448 -14.83 -32.97 -1.36
CA ARG A 448 -13.41 -32.70 -1.67
C ARG A 448 -13.12 -31.21 -1.77
N ALA A 449 -14.08 -30.42 -2.25
CA ALA A 449 -13.95 -28.97 -2.41
C ALA A 449 -14.30 -28.22 -1.12
N ARG A 450 -13.52 -28.41 -0.05
CA ARG A 450 -13.74 -27.70 1.23
C ARG A 450 -12.73 -26.57 1.40
N SER A 451 -13.21 -25.45 1.94
CA SER A 451 -12.37 -24.30 2.29
C SER A 451 -12.57 -23.92 3.77
N PRO A 452 -11.49 -23.59 4.49
CA PRO A 452 -11.60 -23.05 5.85
C PRO A 452 -12.18 -21.63 5.86
N ASP A 453 -12.10 -20.88 4.75
CA ASP A 453 -12.71 -19.57 4.63
C ASP A 453 -14.22 -19.70 4.38
N ARG A 454 -15.02 -19.24 5.36
CA ARG A 454 -16.49 -19.24 5.29
C ARG A 454 -17.04 -18.56 4.04
N ARG A 455 -16.40 -17.49 3.55
CA ARG A 455 -16.85 -16.75 2.36
C ARG A 455 -16.56 -17.54 1.08
N VAL A 456 -15.44 -18.25 1.03
CA VAL A 456 -15.10 -19.12 -0.10
C VAL A 456 -16.00 -20.36 -0.06
N GLN A 457 -16.21 -20.97 1.11
CA GLN A 457 -17.10 -22.12 1.28
C GLN A 457 -18.53 -21.81 0.85
N ALA A 458 -19.10 -20.67 1.26
CA ALA A 458 -20.46 -20.29 0.85
C ALA A 458 -20.62 -20.20 -0.69
N LYS A 459 -19.56 -19.81 -1.41
CA LYS A 459 -19.57 -19.78 -2.87
C LYS A 459 -19.46 -21.17 -3.48
N ILE A 460 -18.67 -22.05 -2.87
CA ILE A 460 -18.60 -23.45 -3.27
C ILE A 460 -19.98 -24.11 -3.11
N ASP A 461 -20.61 -23.93 -1.95
CA ASP A 461 -21.94 -24.47 -1.66
C ASP A 461 -22.98 -23.95 -2.68
N GLN A 462 -22.88 -22.68 -3.07
CA GLN A 462 -23.73 -22.10 -4.11
C GLN A 462 -23.53 -22.79 -5.47
N LEU A 463 -22.28 -23.00 -5.92
CA LEU A 463 -21.98 -23.66 -7.20
C LEU A 463 -22.60 -25.07 -7.28
N PHE A 464 -22.45 -25.85 -6.20
CA PHE A 464 -23.05 -27.18 -6.12
C PHE A 464 -24.57 -27.14 -6.06
N THR A 465 -25.14 -26.19 -5.30
CA THR A 465 -26.61 -25.99 -5.22
C THR A 465 -27.23 -25.62 -6.56
N ASP A 466 -26.64 -24.67 -7.29
CA ASP A 466 -27.11 -24.25 -8.62
C ASP A 466 -27.06 -25.42 -9.61
N THR A 467 -26.01 -26.24 -9.52
CA THR A 467 -25.85 -27.43 -10.36
C THR A 467 -26.90 -28.51 -10.05
N ARG A 468 -27.25 -28.72 -8.78
CA ARG A 468 -28.36 -29.61 -8.40
C ARG A 468 -29.69 -29.15 -9.01
N GLN A 469 -29.96 -27.84 -8.97
CA GLN A 469 -31.16 -27.28 -9.59
C GLN A 469 -31.19 -27.51 -11.11
N LEU A 470 -30.04 -27.40 -11.78
CA LEU A 470 -29.91 -27.71 -13.20
C LEU A 470 -30.24 -29.18 -13.48
N LEU A 471 -29.68 -30.11 -12.71
CA LEU A 471 -29.98 -31.55 -12.84
C LEU A 471 -31.48 -31.85 -12.66
N LEU A 472 -32.13 -31.20 -11.68
CA LEU A 472 -33.57 -31.35 -11.45
C LEU A 472 -34.40 -30.82 -12.62
N LYS A 473 -33.97 -29.72 -13.25
CA LYS A 473 -34.70 -29.07 -14.34
C LYS A 473 -34.65 -29.87 -15.64
N PHE A 474 -33.50 -30.46 -15.97
CA PHE A 474 -33.27 -31.01 -17.31
C PHE A 474 -33.34 -32.55 -17.39
N LEU A 475 -33.27 -33.27 -16.26
CA LEU A 475 -33.31 -34.74 -16.25
C LEU A 475 -34.55 -35.25 -15.52
N ASP A 476 -35.63 -35.50 -16.28
CA ASP A 476 -36.83 -36.15 -15.76
C ASP A 476 -36.57 -37.66 -15.54
N PRO A 477 -36.66 -38.17 -14.30
CA PRO A 477 -36.50 -39.60 -14.03
C PRO A 477 -37.62 -40.46 -14.63
N ARG A 478 -38.78 -39.90 -15.01
CA ARG A 478 -39.96 -40.64 -15.46
C ARG A 478 -39.91 -41.04 -16.93
N THR A 479 -39.06 -40.40 -17.74
CA THR A 479 -39.03 -40.61 -19.21
C THR A 479 -38.83 -42.09 -19.57
N SER A 480 -37.96 -42.81 -18.88
CA SER A 480 -37.72 -44.24 -19.15
C SER A 480 -38.98 -45.09 -18.96
N ASN A 481 -39.75 -44.81 -17.90
CA ASN A 481 -40.99 -45.54 -17.61
C ASN A 481 -42.09 -45.14 -18.61
N GLN A 482 -42.17 -43.87 -18.99
CA GLN A 482 -43.10 -43.39 -20.01
C GLN A 482 -42.86 -44.09 -21.36
N LEU A 483 -41.60 -44.20 -21.79
CA LEU A 483 -41.26 -44.91 -23.04
C LEU A 483 -41.59 -46.40 -22.96
N ALA A 484 -41.36 -47.04 -21.82
CA ALA A 484 -41.74 -48.44 -21.61
C ALA A 484 -43.27 -48.64 -21.69
N ASP A 485 -44.05 -47.74 -21.10
CA ASP A 485 -45.51 -47.75 -21.16
C ASP A 485 -46.00 -47.48 -22.60
N GLU A 486 -45.36 -46.57 -23.34
CA GLU A 486 -45.64 -46.30 -24.76
C GLU A 486 -45.44 -47.57 -25.62
N LEU A 487 -44.36 -48.33 -25.40
CA LEU A 487 -44.11 -49.61 -26.09
C LEU A 487 -45.16 -50.67 -25.77
N LEU A 488 -45.47 -50.87 -24.49
CA LEU A 488 -46.47 -51.86 -24.06
C LEU A 488 -47.86 -51.55 -24.62
N ARG A 489 -48.24 -50.28 -24.68
CA ARG A 489 -49.51 -49.85 -25.29
C ARG A 489 -49.50 -50.09 -26.80
N ALA A 490 -48.41 -49.75 -27.49
CA ALA A 490 -48.30 -49.95 -28.93
C ALA A 490 -48.34 -51.45 -29.31
N GLN A 491 -47.74 -52.33 -28.51
CA GLN A 491 -47.78 -53.79 -28.70
C GLN A 491 -49.16 -54.42 -28.45
N ARG A 492 -50.02 -53.78 -27.65
CA ARG A 492 -51.39 -54.26 -27.40
C ARG A 492 -52.40 -53.76 -28.44
N ALA A 493 -52.09 -52.67 -29.12
CA ALA A 493 -52.97 -52.02 -30.09
C ALA A 493 -52.68 -52.42 -31.55
N GLY A 494 -51.49 -52.96 -31.83
CA GLY A 494 -51.12 -53.57 -33.11
C GLY A 494 -51.21 -55.08 -33.03
#